data_AF-A0AAD0T1D3-F1
#
_entry.id   AF-A0AAD0T1D3-F1
#
_cell.length_a   1.000
_cell.length_b   1.000
_cell.length_c   1.000
_cell.angle_alpha   90.00
_cell.angle_beta   90.00
_cell.angle_gamma   90.00
#
_symmetry.space_group_name_H-M   'P 1'
#
loop_
_entity.id
_entity.type
_entity.pdbx_description
1 polymer ?
#
loop_
_entity_poly.entity_id
_entity_poly.type
_entity_poly.pdbx_seq_one_letter_code
_entity_poly.pdbx_strand_id
1 'polypeptide(L)'
;MKKNSYKDIFNNEEGQALFEAMIFIPILLYLVVMMITIGNSINTAINHNKAARTYTFYIMRGNSDASGNFDINRLNGTLSELGNFMIGWSDEMGGAGGESPIAPTFQIPTLPWAPAAEENCQDRGDPEDTTCIKVFTLFGVCGETFNKTGDVLFRNTDPGIATLNSSCNFK
;
A
#
# COMPACT_ATOMS: atom_id res chain seq x y z
N MET A 1 39.12 48.73 -33.80
CA MET A 1 37.79 48.18 -33.47
C MET A 1 37.94 46.68 -33.21
N LYS A 2 38.04 46.26 -31.94
CA LYS A 2 38.03 44.84 -31.54
C LYS A 2 36.57 44.41 -31.33
N LYS A 3 35.91 43.94 -32.39
CA LYS A 3 34.69 43.11 -32.29
C LYS A 3 35.14 41.67 -32.54
N ASN A 4 34.56 40.72 -31.80
CA ASN A 4 34.69 39.26 -31.92
C ASN A 4 35.44 38.55 -30.77
N SER A 5 35.13 38.86 -29.50
CA SER A 5 35.56 38.01 -28.38
C SER A 5 34.49 37.02 -27.87
N TYR A 6 33.24 37.13 -28.35
CA TYR A 6 32.14 36.29 -27.87
C TYR A 6 31.95 35.00 -28.68
N LYS A 7 32.42 34.94 -29.93
CA LYS A 7 32.24 33.76 -30.79
C LYS A 7 33.18 32.59 -30.44
N ASP A 8 34.36 32.88 -29.90
CA ASP A 8 35.36 31.84 -29.58
C ASP A 8 35.05 31.09 -28.28
N ILE A 9 34.21 31.66 -27.40
CA ILE A 9 33.76 31.00 -26.16
C ILE A 9 32.72 29.91 -26.47
N PHE A 10 31.94 30.06 -27.53
CA PHE A 10 30.90 29.09 -27.93
C PHE A 10 31.40 27.93 -28.81
N ASN A 11 32.66 27.97 -29.25
CA ASN A 11 33.29 26.89 -30.05
C ASN A 11 34.24 26.01 -29.22
N ASN A 12 34.18 26.09 -27.89
CA ASN A 12 35.07 25.37 -27.00
C ASN A 12 34.38 24.09 -26.48
N GLU A 13 34.57 22.99 -27.21
CA GLU A 13 33.98 21.66 -26.94
C GLU A 13 34.29 21.15 -25.51
N GLU A 14 35.43 21.52 -24.92
CA GLU A 14 35.80 21.15 -23.54
C GLU A 14 34.87 21.77 -22.47
N GLY A 15 34.31 22.96 -22.73
CA GLY A 15 33.39 23.63 -21.81
C GLY A 15 31.97 23.06 -21.87
N GLN A 16 31.59 22.50 -23.02
CA GLN A 16 30.28 21.89 -23.23
C GLN A 16 30.13 20.59 -22.42
N ALA A 17 31.17 19.77 -22.36
CA ALA A 17 31.15 18.53 -21.57
C ALA A 17 30.99 18.78 -20.06
N LEU A 18 31.61 19.84 -19.53
CA LEU A 18 31.45 20.24 -18.13
C LEU A 18 30.04 20.75 -17.83
N PHE A 19 29.45 21.53 -18.74
CA PHE A 19 28.08 22.00 -18.61
C PHE A 19 27.06 20.86 -18.69
N GLU A 20 27.28 19.92 -19.62
CA GLU A 20 26.48 18.73 -19.81
C GLU A 20 26.52 17.83 -18.56
N ALA A 21 27.71 17.60 -18.00
CA ALA A 21 27.86 16.84 -16.75
C ALA A 21 27.15 17.52 -15.55
N MET A 22 27.20 18.86 -15.45
CA MET A 22 26.53 19.61 -14.39
C MET A 22 25.02 19.43 -14.41
N ILE A 23 24.42 19.23 -15.59
CA ILE A 23 22.97 18.98 -15.73
C ILE A 23 22.64 17.51 -15.56
N PHE A 24 23.42 16.60 -16.12
CA PHE A 24 23.11 15.17 -16.08
C PHE A 24 23.34 14.52 -14.71
N ILE A 25 24.35 14.93 -13.96
CA ILE A 25 24.66 14.32 -12.65
C ILE A 25 23.47 14.44 -11.68
N PRO A 26 22.84 15.62 -11.47
CA PRO A 26 21.65 15.73 -10.63
C PRO A 26 20.49 14.83 -11.08
N ILE A 27 20.29 14.68 -12.39
CA ILE A 27 19.24 13.83 -12.96
C ILE A 27 19.54 12.35 -12.66
N LEU A 28 20.78 11.91 -12.83
CA LEU A 28 21.19 10.54 -12.52
C LEU A 28 21.07 10.24 -11.03
N LEU A 29 21.51 11.16 -10.16
CA LEU A 29 21.36 11.01 -8.72
C LEU A 29 19.89 10.92 -8.31
N TYR A 30 19.04 11.76 -8.89
CA TYR A 30 17.60 11.71 -8.68
C TYR A 30 17.01 10.34 -9.06
N LEU A 31 17.37 9.81 -10.22
CA LEU A 31 16.91 8.48 -10.67
C LEU A 31 17.41 7.37 -9.74
N VAL A 32 18.65 7.44 -9.27
CA VAL A 32 19.20 6.45 -8.32
C VAL A 32 18.42 6.48 -7.00
N VAL A 33 18.17 7.66 -6.43
CA VAL A 33 17.41 7.78 -5.18
C VAL A 33 15.97 7.29 -5.39
N MET A 34 15.33 7.65 -6.50
CA MET A 34 13.99 7.16 -6.85
C MET A 34 13.95 5.62 -6.93
N MET A 35 14.92 5.00 -7.62
CA MET A 35 15.02 3.54 -7.71
C MET A 35 15.18 2.88 -6.33
N ILE A 36 15.98 3.48 -5.45
CA ILE A 36 16.16 2.99 -4.08
C ILE A 36 14.85 3.10 -3.29
N THR A 37 14.16 4.25 -3.34
CA THR A 37 12.88 4.46 -2.65
C THR A 37 11.82 3.46 -3.12
N ILE A 38 11.68 3.29 -4.44
CA ILE A 38 10.75 2.32 -5.02
C ILE A 38 11.14 0.89 -4.61
N GLY A 39 12.42 0.54 -4.70
CA GLY A 39 12.92 -0.78 -4.31
C GLY A 39 12.64 -1.10 -2.84
N ASN A 40 12.82 -0.13 -1.94
CA ASN A 40 12.48 -0.26 -0.54
C ASN A 40 10.97 -0.46 -0.34
N SER A 41 10.12 0.31 -1.04
CA SER A 41 8.66 0.17 -0.94
C SER A 41 8.18 -1.22 -1.36
N ILE A 42 8.77 -1.79 -2.43
CA ILE A 42 8.45 -3.13 -2.92
C ILE A 42 8.90 -4.20 -1.92
N ASN A 43 10.14 -4.09 -1.41
CA ASN A 43 10.66 -5.03 -0.43
C ASN A 43 9.79 -5.05 0.84
N THR A 44 9.40 -3.88 1.32
CA THR A 44 8.47 -3.72 2.43
C THR A 44 7.11 -4.37 2.14
N ALA A 45 6.53 -4.16 0.96
CA ALA A 45 5.28 -4.82 0.56
C ALA A 45 5.37 -6.36 0.57
N ILE A 46 6.50 -6.92 0.12
CA ILE A 46 6.73 -8.37 0.11
C ILE A 46 6.79 -8.91 1.55
N ASN A 47 7.53 -8.23 2.43
CA ASN A 47 7.65 -8.64 3.82
C ASN A 47 6.33 -8.51 4.57
N HIS A 48 5.55 -7.46 4.32
CA HIS A 48 4.21 -7.31 4.89
C HIS A 48 3.27 -8.43 4.43
N ASN A 49 3.30 -8.80 3.15
CA ASN A 49 2.49 -9.92 2.66
C ASN A 49 2.90 -11.25 3.30
N LYS A 50 4.21 -11.49 3.46
CA LYS A 50 4.71 -12.68 4.14
C LYS A 50 4.28 -12.73 5.60
N ALA A 51 4.37 -11.60 6.30
CA ALA A 51 3.95 -11.48 7.69
C ALA A 51 2.44 -11.68 7.82
N ALA A 52 1.63 -10.89 7.11
CA ALA A 52 0.16 -10.97 7.12
C ALA A 52 -0.32 -12.39 6.81
N ARG A 53 0.26 -13.05 5.81
CA ARG A 53 -0.01 -14.45 5.50
C ARG A 53 0.32 -15.39 6.65
N THR A 54 1.50 -15.25 7.25
CA THR A 54 1.94 -16.11 8.35
C THR A 54 1.04 -15.95 9.57
N TYR A 55 0.71 -14.71 9.95
CA TYR A 55 -0.22 -14.42 11.05
C TYR A 55 -1.62 -14.96 10.76
N THR A 56 -2.09 -14.83 9.52
CA THR A 56 -3.41 -15.34 9.11
C THR A 56 -3.49 -16.85 9.33
N PHE A 57 -2.50 -17.61 8.84
CA PHE A 57 -2.47 -19.05 9.04
C PHE A 57 -2.20 -19.46 10.49
N TYR A 58 -1.47 -18.66 11.26
CA TYR A 58 -1.26 -18.90 12.68
C TYR A 58 -2.58 -18.78 13.46
N ILE A 59 -3.37 -17.73 13.20
CA ILE A 59 -4.67 -17.51 13.86
C ILE A 59 -5.69 -18.58 13.46
N MET A 60 -5.69 -19.01 12.19
CA MET A 60 -6.55 -20.11 11.72
C MET A 60 -6.09 -21.50 12.12
N ARG A 61 -4.92 -21.63 12.77
CA ARG A 61 -4.37 -22.95 13.06
C ARG A 61 -5.30 -23.70 14.01
N GLY A 62 -5.93 -24.77 13.51
CA GLY A 62 -6.86 -25.60 14.28
C GLY A 62 -8.29 -25.06 14.32
N ASN A 63 -8.59 -23.98 13.58
CA ASN A 63 -9.96 -23.48 13.39
C ASN A 63 -10.25 -23.34 11.88
N SER A 64 -11.01 -24.27 11.33
CA SER A 64 -11.45 -24.27 9.93
C SER A 64 -12.44 -23.15 9.61
N ASP A 65 -13.10 -22.61 10.61
CA ASP A 65 -14.19 -21.64 10.43
C ASP A 65 -13.65 -20.22 10.32
N ALA A 66 -12.38 -20.01 10.69
CA ALA A 66 -11.63 -18.75 10.73
C ALA A 66 -12.22 -17.65 11.64
N SER A 67 -13.54 -17.46 11.64
CA SER A 67 -14.28 -16.53 12.49
C SER A 67 -14.75 -17.23 13.78
N GLY A 68 -14.47 -16.63 14.94
CA GLY A 68 -14.98 -17.15 16.21
C GLY A 68 -16.47 -16.81 16.39
N ASN A 69 -17.17 -17.59 17.22
CA ASN A 69 -18.58 -17.31 17.58
C ASN A 69 -18.75 -15.88 18.13
N PHE A 70 -17.74 -15.33 18.81
CA PHE A 70 -17.76 -13.95 19.30
C PHE A 70 -17.78 -12.92 18.16
N ASP A 71 -16.98 -13.12 17.11
CA ASP A 71 -16.93 -12.23 15.96
C ASP A 71 -18.22 -12.29 15.14
N ILE A 72 -18.75 -13.51 14.94
CA ILE A 72 -20.04 -13.73 14.28
C ILE A 72 -21.17 -13.04 15.04
N ASN A 73 -21.18 -13.15 16.37
CA ASN A 73 -22.18 -12.49 17.21
C ASN A 73 -22.04 -10.96 17.22
N ARG A 74 -20.82 -10.43 17.12
CA ARG A 74 -20.58 -8.98 17.02
C ARG A 74 -21.01 -8.40 15.68
N LEU A 75 -20.94 -9.22 14.61
CA LEU A 75 -21.38 -8.87 13.26
C LEU A 75 -22.88 -9.16 13.03
N ASN A 76 -23.55 -9.79 14.01
CA ASN A 76 -24.96 -10.13 13.93
C ASN A 76 -25.80 -8.84 13.91
N GLY A 77 -26.51 -8.62 12.80
CA GLY A 77 -27.38 -7.45 12.60
C GLY A 77 -27.07 -6.64 11.34
N THR A 78 -25.80 -6.57 10.93
CA THR A 78 -25.35 -5.64 9.88
C THR A 78 -25.06 -6.31 8.54
N LEU A 79 -24.70 -7.59 8.54
CA LEU A 79 -24.27 -8.34 7.35
C LEU A 79 -25.21 -9.50 7.04
N SER A 80 -25.51 -9.70 5.76
CA SER A 80 -26.34 -10.81 5.26
C SER A 80 -25.54 -12.07 4.94
N GLU A 81 -24.25 -11.91 4.66
CA GLU A 81 -23.30 -12.97 4.31
C GLU A 81 -21.92 -12.62 4.87
N LEU A 82 -21.21 -13.60 5.45
CA LEU A 82 -19.84 -13.46 5.94
C LEU A 82 -19.07 -14.74 5.60
N GLY A 83 -18.02 -14.66 4.79
CA GLY A 83 -17.24 -15.83 4.38
C GLY A 83 -15.72 -15.68 4.42
N ASN A 84 -15.23 -14.53 4.89
CA ASN A 84 -13.82 -14.17 4.76
C ASN A 84 -13.23 -13.72 6.09
N PHE A 85 -12.00 -14.16 6.36
CA PHE A 85 -11.14 -13.61 7.40
C PHE A 85 -9.94 -12.96 6.75
N MET A 86 -9.61 -11.74 7.18
CA MET A 86 -8.52 -10.94 6.63
C MET A 86 -7.67 -10.34 7.75
N ILE A 87 -6.37 -10.26 7.50
CA ILE A 87 -5.42 -9.51 8.31
C ILE A 87 -4.74 -8.47 7.42
N GLY A 88 -4.79 -7.23 7.88
CA GLY A 88 -4.02 -6.12 7.31
C GLY A 88 -2.73 -5.87 8.07
N TRP A 89 -1.76 -5.30 7.38
CA TRP A 89 -0.56 -4.73 8.00
C TRP A 89 -0.69 -3.20 8.06
N SER A 90 -0.38 -2.64 9.23
CA SER A 90 -0.28 -1.20 9.46
C SER A 90 1.01 -0.88 10.21
N ASP A 91 1.60 0.27 9.90
CA ASP A 91 2.80 0.76 10.60
C ASP A 91 2.40 1.30 11.98
N GLU A 92 1.34 2.10 12.01
CA GLU A 92 0.80 2.71 13.22
C GLU A 92 -0.74 2.67 13.23
N MET A 93 -1.32 2.84 14.42
CA MET A 93 -2.75 3.07 14.60
C MET A 93 -2.97 4.55 14.89
N GLY A 94 -3.53 5.28 13.92
CA GLY A 94 -3.84 6.70 13.97
C GLY A 94 -5.28 7.03 14.40
N GLY A 95 -5.51 8.30 14.73
CA GLY A 95 -6.81 8.83 15.17
C GLY A 95 -6.92 8.97 16.70
N ALA A 96 -7.87 9.78 17.17
CA ALA A 96 -8.15 9.97 18.60
C ALA A 96 -8.74 8.67 19.20
N GLY A 97 -7.87 7.72 19.55
CA GLY A 97 -8.24 6.39 20.04
C GLY A 97 -7.53 5.21 19.36
N GLY A 98 -6.67 5.45 18.34
CA GLY A 98 -5.93 4.37 17.67
C GLY A 98 -6.80 3.47 16.78
N GLU A 99 -7.82 4.03 16.14
CA GLU A 99 -8.82 3.24 15.41
C GLU A 99 -8.53 3.13 13.90
N SER A 100 -7.72 4.01 13.32
CA SER A 100 -7.45 4.02 11.88
C SER A 100 -6.05 3.47 11.58
N PRO A 101 -5.91 2.36 10.85
CA PRO A 101 -4.60 1.86 10.46
C PRO A 101 -3.92 2.84 9.49
N ILE A 102 -2.68 3.19 9.78
CA ILE A 102 -1.81 4.00 8.92
C ILE A 102 -0.87 3.07 8.16
N ALA A 103 -0.84 3.23 6.83
CA ALA A 103 0.03 2.45 5.97
C ALA A 103 1.48 2.98 6.02
N PRO A 104 2.49 2.10 5.99
CA PRO A 104 3.87 2.51 5.80
C PRO A 104 4.03 3.33 4.52
N THR A 105 4.76 4.43 4.62
CA THR A 105 4.86 5.41 3.54
C THR A 105 6.30 5.69 3.14
N PHE A 106 6.54 5.83 1.84
CA PHE A 106 7.84 6.12 1.24
C PHE A 106 7.74 7.40 0.42
N GLN A 107 8.52 8.42 0.77
CA GLN A 107 8.53 9.68 0.03
C GLN A 107 9.51 9.61 -1.13
N ILE A 108 9.03 9.90 -2.34
CA ILE A 108 9.86 10.09 -3.52
C ILE A 108 10.56 11.45 -3.36
N PRO A 109 11.89 11.53 -3.58
CA PRO A 109 12.57 12.82 -3.57
C PRO A 109 11.91 13.79 -4.56
N THR A 110 11.88 15.06 -4.22
CA THR A 110 11.42 16.11 -5.13
C THR A 110 12.46 16.35 -6.21
N LEU A 111 12.02 16.82 -7.38
CA LEU A 111 12.93 17.16 -8.46
C LEU A 111 13.86 18.30 -8.02
N PRO A 112 15.16 18.29 -8.37
CA PRO A 112 16.12 19.31 -7.93
C PRO A 112 15.74 20.75 -8.28
N TRP A 113 14.91 20.92 -9.30
CA TRP A 113 14.44 22.21 -9.82
C TRP A 113 12.99 22.52 -9.46
N ALA A 114 12.28 21.62 -8.76
CA ALA A 114 10.93 21.86 -8.29
C ALA A 114 10.97 22.29 -6.82
N PRO A 115 10.12 23.24 -6.39
CA PRO A 115 9.99 23.56 -4.98
C PRO A 115 9.58 22.30 -4.21
N ALA A 116 10.32 21.99 -3.14
CA ALA A 116 9.96 20.89 -2.26
C ALA A 116 8.67 21.27 -1.53
N ALA A 117 7.54 20.66 -1.92
CA ALA A 117 6.37 20.67 -1.07
C ALA A 117 6.68 19.78 0.14
N GLU A 118 6.63 20.35 1.35
CA GLU A 118 6.65 19.56 2.58
C GLU A 118 5.32 18.81 2.69
N GLU A 119 5.22 17.69 1.97
CA GLU A 119 4.08 16.79 2.06
C GLU A 119 4.29 15.85 3.26
N ASN A 120 3.41 15.93 4.25
CA ASN A 120 3.35 14.93 5.30
C ASN A 120 2.67 13.66 4.74
N CYS A 121 3.50 12.71 4.36
CA CYS A 121 3.09 11.41 3.84
C CYS A 121 2.17 10.60 4.76
N GLN A 122 2.07 10.92 6.06
CA GLN A 122 1.17 10.23 6.99
C GLN A 122 -0.28 10.73 6.88
N ASP A 123 -0.47 11.98 6.47
CA ASP A 123 -1.78 12.59 6.37
C ASP A 123 -2.53 12.12 5.12
N ARG A 124 -3.85 12.36 5.10
CA ARG A 124 -4.68 12.10 3.93
C ARG A 124 -4.44 13.19 2.89
N GLY A 125 -3.44 12.96 2.03
CA GLY A 125 -3.12 13.84 0.90
C GLY A 125 -4.13 13.73 -0.25
N ASP A 126 -3.95 14.61 -1.23
CA ASP A 126 -4.68 14.57 -2.50
C ASP A 126 -4.16 13.39 -3.36
N PRO A 127 -5.02 12.45 -3.79
CA PRO A 127 -4.59 11.33 -4.63
C PRO A 127 -4.03 11.77 -6.00
N GLU A 128 -4.33 12.98 -6.46
CA GLU A 128 -3.89 13.48 -7.77
C GLU A 128 -2.52 14.18 -7.72
N ASP A 129 -2.06 14.61 -6.55
CA ASP A 129 -0.79 15.33 -6.36
C ASP A 129 -0.09 14.86 -5.08
N THR A 130 0.54 13.68 -5.16
CA THR A 130 1.31 13.12 -4.05
C THR A 130 2.67 12.57 -4.50
N THR A 131 3.68 12.84 -3.69
CA THR A 131 5.03 12.29 -3.82
C THR A 131 5.22 11.04 -2.96
N CYS A 132 4.16 10.56 -2.31
CA CYS A 132 4.20 9.51 -1.32
C CYS A 132 3.69 8.18 -1.89
N ILE A 133 4.48 7.12 -1.74
CA ILE A 133 4.08 5.74 -2.01
C ILE A 133 3.57 5.14 -0.70
N LYS A 134 2.26 4.88 -0.60
CA LYS A 134 1.64 4.20 0.53
C LYS A 134 1.46 2.72 0.22
N VAL A 135 2.04 1.85 1.06
CA VAL A 135 1.97 0.40 0.87
C VAL A 135 0.94 -0.20 1.81
N PHE A 136 -0.26 -0.46 1.29
CA PHE A 136 -1.30 -1.19 2.03
C PHE A 136 -1.27 -2.67 1.68
N THR A 137 -1.25 -3.53 2.69
CA THR A 137 -1.21 -4.98 2.51
C THR A 137 -2.33 -5.64 3.30
N LEU A 138 -3.14 -6.41 2.60
CA LEU A 138 -4.18 -7.27 3.16
C LEU A 138 -3.93 -8.69 2.68
N PHE A 139 -4.02 -9.65 3.59
CA PHE A 139 -4.08 -11.05 3.24
C PHE A 139 -5.31 -11.66 3.90
N GLY A 140 -6.08 -12.42 3.11
CA GLY A 140 -7.21 -13.17 3.61
C GLY A 140 -7.30 -14.50 2.92
N VAL A 141 -7.96 -15.44 3.58
CA VAL A 141 -8.43 -16.67 2.95
C VAL A 141 -9.93 -16.75 3.13
N CYS A 142 -10.58 -17.35 2.14
CA CYS A 142 -11.98 -17.68 2.27
C CYS A 142 -12.12 -18.86 3.21
N GLY A 143 -13.00 -18.70 4.19
CA GLY A 143 -13.42 -19.75 5.09
C GLY A 143 -14.82 -20.22 4.75
N GLU A 144 -15.48 -20.77 5.76
CA GLU A 144 -16.89 -21.12 5.69
C GLU A 144 -17.75 -19.86 5.47
N THR A 145 -18.74 -19.96 4.59
CA THR A 145 -19.72 -18.89 4.37
C THR A 145 -20.86 -19.03 5.37
N PHE A 146 -21.18 -17.95 6.08
CA PHE A 146 -22.34 -17.84 6.95
C PHE A 146 -23.41 -17.02 6.26
N ASN A 147 -24.61 -17.57 6.16
CA ASN A 147 -25.78 -16.91 5.60
C ASN A 147 -26.76 -16.54 6.71
N LYS A 148 -27.33 -15.34 6.61
CA LYS A 148 -28.36 -14.87 7.55
C LYS A 148 -29.73 -15.42 7.14
N THR A 149 -30.39 -16.15 8.05
CA THR A 149 -31.81 -16.53 7.92
C THR A 149 -32.54 -16.05 9.16
N GLY A 150 -33.34 -14.97 9.04
CA GLY A 150 -33.90 -14.29 10.21
C GLY A 150 -32.83 -13.48 10.96
N ASP A 151 -32.73 -13.63 12.29
CA ASP A 151 -31.75 -12.92 13.16
C ASP A 151 -30.52 -13.76 13.54
N VAL A 152 -30.33 -14.88 12.86
CA VAL A 152 -29.24 -15.82 13.16
C VAL A 152 -28.43 -16.08 11.88
N LEU A 153 -27.11 -16.07 12.02
CA LEU A 153 -26.17 -16.49 10.99
C LEU A 153 -25.97 -18.00 11.09
N PHE A 154 -26.23 -18.72 10.01
CA PHE A 154 -26.03 -20.17 9.90
C PHE A 154 -24.92 -20.47 8.91
N ARG A 155 -24.21 -21.58 9.09
CA ARG A 155 -23.20 -22.02 8.14
C ARG A 155 -23.87 -22.54 6.87
N ASN A 156 -23.40 -22.13 5.69
CA ASN A 156 -23.97 -22.53 4.40
C ASN A 156 -23.71 -24.01 4.04
N THR A 157 -22.97 -24.74 4.88
CA THR A 157 -22.74 -26.19 4.78
C THR A 157 -23.59 -27.00 5.76
N ASP A 158 -24.52 -26.38 6.49
CA ASP A 158 -25.49 -27.13 7.32
C ASP A 158 -26.36 -28.04 6.42
N PRO A 159 -26.51 -29.34 6.76
CA PRO A 159 -27.20 -30.33 5.91
C PRO A 159 -28.70 -30.05 5.66
N GLY A 160 -29.26 -28.99 6.25
CA GLY A 160 -30.63 -28.52 6.02
C GLY A 160 -30.77 -27.45 4.91
N ILE A 161 -29.68 -26.94 4.33
CA ILE A 161 -29.72 -25.84 3.34
C ILE A 161 -29.07 -26.31 2.03
N ALA A 162 -29.88 -26.51 0.99
CA ALA A 162 -29.54 -27.27 -0.22
C ALA A 162 -28.73 -26.51 -1.30
N THR A 163 -28.00 -25.45 -0.95
CA THR A 163 -27.21 -24.68 -1.94
C THR A 163 -25.85 -24.29 -1.39
N LEU A 164 -24.83 -25.07 -1.73
CA LEU A 164 -23.42 -24.69 -1.57
C LEU A 164 -23.10 -23.50 -2.50
N ASN A 165 -23.27 -22.29 -1.98
CA ASN A 165 -22.67 -21.09 -2.56
C ASN A 165 -21.44 -20.75 -1.71
N SER A 166 -20.26 -21.22 -2.13
CA SER A 166 -18.98 -20.72 -1.61
C SER A 166 -18.66 -19.42 -2.33
N SER A 167 -19.06 -18.29 -1.75
CA SER A 167 -18.84 -16.97 -2.34
C SER A 167 -17.68 -16.29 -1.61
N CYS A 168 -16.49 -16.36 -2.23
CA CYS A 168 -15.34 -15.53 -1.87
C CYS A 168 -15.50 -14.12 -2.46
N ASN A 169 -16.64 -13.46 -2.25
CA ASN A 169 -16.89 -12.19 -2.90
C ASN A 169 -16.52 -11.03 -1.98
N PHE A 170 -15.52 -10.25 -2.39
CA PHE A 170 -15.26 -8.93 -1.82
C PHE A 170 -16.17 -7.95 -2.57
N LYS A 171 -17.39 -7.76 -2.06
CA LYS A 171 -18.27 -6.67 -2.52
C LYS A 171 -18.37 -5.60 -1.46
#